data_AF-A0AAW6KHC5-F1
#
_entry.id   AF-A0AAW6KHC5-F1
#
_cell.length_a   1.000
_cell.length_b   1.000
_cell.length_c   1.000
_cell.angle_alpha   90.00
_cell.angle_beta   90.00
_cell.angle_gamma   90.00
#
_symmetry.space_group_name_H-M   'P 1'
#
loop_
_entity.id
_entity.type
_entity.pdbx_description
1 polymer ?
#
loop_
_entity_poly.entity_id
_entity_poly.type
_entity_poly.pdbx_seq_one_letter_code
_entity_poly.pdbx_strand_id
1 'polypeptide(L)' 'SFGEAFGLYIKELRLLARAVFVLDENGKVVYTEYVSEATNHPDYDKAIEAAKSLVK' A
#
# COMPACT_ATOMS: atom_id res chain seq x y z
N SER A 1 2.29 8.34 14.23
CA SER A 1 2.50 6.88 14.08
C SER A 1 2.48 6.49 12.60
N PHE A 2 2.79 5.25 12.20
CA PHE A 2 2.80 4.84 10.77
C PHE A 2 1.46 5.11 10.08
N GLY A 3 0.33 4.71 10.68
CA GLY A 3 -0.99 4.89 10.08
C GLY A 3 -1.33 6.35 9.77
N GLU A 4 -0.95 7.28 10.64
CA GLU A 4 -1.18 8.71 10.43
C GLU A 4 -0.21 9.31 9.40
N ALA A 5 1.07 8.92 9.46
CA ALA A 5 2.11 9.43 8.57
C ALA A 5 1.89 8.99 7.11
N PHE A 6 1.27 7.84 6.90
CA PHE A 6 1.02 7.26 5.57
C PHE A 6 -0.46 7.36 5.16
N GLY A 7 -1.29 8.13 5.87
CA GLY A 7 -2.70 8.37 5.48
C GLY A 7 -3.61 7.14 5.56
N LEU A 8 -3.23 6.11 6.31
CA LEU A 8 -4.01 4.89 6.48
C LEU A 8 -4.99 4.97 7.64
N TYR A 9 -4.79 5.86 8.60
CA TYR A 9 -5.58 5.86 9.82
C TYR A 9 -7.02 6.37 9.58
N ILE A 10 -7.99 5.46 9.73
CA ILE A 10 -9.43 5.76 9.69
C ILE A 10 -9.87 6.11 11.10
N LYS A 11 -9.96 7.41 11.40
CA LYS A 11 -10.13 7.95 12.76
C LYS A 11 -11.39 7.45 13.46
N GLU A 12 -12.50 7.38 12.73
CA GLU A 12 -13.82 7.01 13.24
C GLU A 12 -13.88 5.53 13.64
N LEU A 13 -13.20 4.68 12.87
CA LEU A 13 -13.15 3.24 13.09
C LEU A 13 -11.99 2.82 14.00
N ARG A 14 -11.00 3.71 14.19
CA ARG A 14 -9.71 3.41 14.84
C ARG A 14 -8.99 2.24 14.18
N LEU A 15 -9.12 2.13 12.85
CA LEU A 15 -8.52 1.10 12.01
C LEU A 15 -7.53 1.71 11.02
N LEU A 16 -6.76 0.85 10.35
CA LEU A 16 -5.97 1.21 9.18
C LEU A 16 -6.73 0.81 7.91
N ALA A 17 -6.72 1.66 6.91
CA ALA A 17 -7.14 1.33 5.55
C ALA A 17 -6.24 0.21 4.99
N ARG A 18 -6.83 -0.66 4.16
CA ARG A 18 -6.04 -1.63 3.39
C ARG A 18 -5.22 -0.87 2.36
N ALA A 19 -3.93 -1.17 2.30
CA ALA A 19 -3.03 -0.57 1.33
C ALA A 19 -1.88 -1.53 1.00
N VAL A 20 -1.28 -1.34 -0.16
CA VAL A 20 -0.08 -2.06 -0.61
C VAL A 20 0.98 -1.04 -0.98
N PHE A 21 2.19 -1.24 -0.47
CA PHE A 21 3.37 -0.45 -0.81
C PHE A 21 4.43 -1.40 -1.35
N VAL A 22 5.00 -1.07 -2.52
CA VAL A 22 6.15 -1.76 -3.08
C VAL A 22 7.33 -0.82 -3.04
N LEU A 23 8.45 -1.30 -2.50
CA LEU A 23 9.68 -0.54 -2.33
C LEU A 23 10.79 -1.18 -3.17
N ASP A 24 11.71 -0.36 -3.69
CA ASP A 24 12.96 -0.83 -4.29
C ASP A 24 14.03 -1.17 -3.23
N GLU A 25 15.19 -1.63 -3.68
CA GLU A 25 16.32 -2.01 -2.82
C GLU A 25 16.87 -0.85 -1.97
N ASN A 26 16.62 0.40 -2.38
CA ASN A 26 17.03 1.61 -1.66
C ASN A 26 15.94 2.09 -0.69
N GLY A 27 14.83 1.35 -0.56
CA GLY A 27 13.70 1.70 0.27
C GLY A 27 12.81 2.81 -0.32
N LYS A 28 12.93 3.12 -1.61
CA LYS A 28 12.06 4.09 -2.27
C LYS A 28 10.75 3.40 -2.66
N VAL A 29 9.63 4.02 -2.33
CA VAL A 29 8.30 3.55 -2.77
C VAL A 29 8.17 3.73 -4.28
N VAL A 30 7.92 2.64 -5.00
CA VAL A 30 7.74 2.62 -6.46
C VAL A 30 6.31 2.35 -6.89
N TYR A 31 5.49 1.80 -5.98
CA TYR A 31 4.06 1.61 -6.19
C TYR A 31 3.33 1.74 -4.85
N THR A 32 2.17 2.38 -4.90
CA THR A 32 1.27 2.49 -3.76
C THR A 32 -0.16 2.30 -4.23
N GLU A 33 -0.92 1.52 -3.48
CA GLU A 33 -2.36 1.40 -3.64
C GLU A 33 -3.04 1.62 -2.30
N TYR A 34 -3.99 2.54 -2.25
CA TYR A 34 -4.90 2.74 -1.12
C TYR A 34 -6.27 2.24 -1.52
N VAL A 35 -6.83 1.32 -0.75
CA VAL A 35 -8.16 0.75 -1.04
C VAL A 35 -9.23 1.67 -0.46
N SER A 36 -10.16 2.12 -1.31
CA SER A 36 -11.21 3.06 -0.94
C SER A 36 -12.20 2.51 0.09
N GLU A 37 -12.43 1.19 0.10
CA GLU A 37 -13.26 0.51 1.10
C GLU A 37 -12.51 -0.64 1.77
N ALA A 38 -12.59 -0.72 3.09
CA ALA A 38 -11.85 -1.70 3.89
C ALA A 38 -12.26 -3.17 3.63
N THR A 39 -13.43 -3.41 3.03
CA THR A 39 -13.93 -4.73 2.64
C THR A 39 -13.32 -5.22 1.32
N ASN A 40 -12.89 -4.30 0.46
CA ASN A 40 -12.30 -4.63 -0.83
C ASN A 40 -10.85 -5.08 -0.67
N HIS A 41 -10.39 -5.82 -1.67
CA HIS A 41 -9.00 -6.22 -1.76
C HIS A 41 -8.24 -5.22 -2.65
N PRO A 42 -6.94 -4.99 -2.39
CA PRO A 42 -6.09 -4.31 -3.35
C PRO A 42 -5.90 -5.18 -4.60
N ASP A 43 -5.42 -4.56 -5.67
CA ASP A 43 -5.04 -5.22 -6.91
C ASP A 43 -3.67 -5.89 -6.75
N TYR A 44 -3.70 -7.15 -6.27
CA TYR A 44 -2.49 -7.93 -6.00
C TYR A 44 -1.61 -8.12 -7.24
N ASP A 45 -2.23 -8.30 -8.41
CA ASP A 45 -1.49 -8.52 -9.65
C ASP A 45 -0.68 -7.29 -10.01
N LYS A 46 -1.27 -6.08 -9.92
CA LYS A 46 -0.52 -4.83 -10.14
C LYS A 46 0.63 -4.63 -9.15
N ALA A 47 0.41 -4.94 -7.88
CA ALA A 47 1.48 -4.83 -6.88
C ALA A 47 2.64 -5.79 -7.18
N ILE A 48 2.33 -7.03 -7.56
CA ILE A 48 3.33 -8.04 -7.93
C ILE A 48 4.05 -7.66 -9.22
N GLU A 49 3.34 -7.15 -10.22
CA GLU A 49 3.95 -6.65 -11.46
C GLU A 49 4.90 -5.48 -11.19
N ALA A 50 4.51 -4.53 -10.32
CA ALA A 50 5.39 -3.46 -9.89
C ALA A 50 6.67 -3.99 -9.23
N ALA A 51 6.54 -4.98 -8.33
CA ALA A 51 7.70 -5.61 -7.70
C ALA A 51 8.61 -6.35 -8.70
N LYS A 52 8.02 -7.11 -9.64
CA LYS A 52 8.76 -7.82 -10.69
C LYS A 52 9.52 -6.87 -11.61
N SER A 53 8.98 -5.68 -11.88
CA SER A 53 9.64 -4.68 -12.73
C SER A 53 10.98 -4.18 -12.17
N LEU A 54 11.23 -4.39 -10.86
CA LEU A 54 12.46 -4.00 -10.18
C LEU A 54 13.55 -5.07 -10.24
N VAL A 55 13.19 -6.33 -10.53
CA VAL A 55 14.14 -7.46 -10.58
C VAL A 55 14.43 -7.75 -12.05
N LYS A 56 15.63 -7.38 -12.51
CA LYS A 56 16.18 -7.79 -13.81
C LYS A 56 17.28 -8.82 -13.61
#